data_AF-A0A3B9ZD75-F1
#
_entry.id   AF-A0A3B9ZD75-F1
#
_cell.length_a   1.000
_cell.length_b   1.000
_cell.length_c   1.000
_cell.angle_alpha   90.00
_cell.angle_beta   90.00
_cell.angle_gamma   90.00
#
_symmetry.space_group_name_H-M   'P 1'
#
loop_
_entity.id
_entity.type
_entity.pdbx_description
1 polymer ?
#
loop_
_entity_poly.entity_id
_entity_poly.type
_entity_poly.pdbx_seq_one_letter_code
_entity_poly.pdbx_strand_id
1 'polypeptide(L)'
;MRPPSYYQIMRNCKDPRAHRYQMVQYALKAGVKPAARAFSTSPPVARKWLKRFKEHGYDGLLDLSRRPHCSPRATPQHIKDHIVKLQKKYRRLGARQVKTLENLTQAPKTIRKLWREAGVSNRRRRKKYITKQNLREVKKRFYLFQQSCEDTKDLIDIPEYWPQMKRLNLPTVQYTRREVSCGILFLGFANERSLIHAALFADYINHQMKKYKASPDDPAYCQTDNGSEFCGSWNAKEPSAYTKTVESLPGQFHTTIFPGAHRMQADVETIHGLMETEFYEIESFADRTDFMRKADTYQLFFNLERPNTYKEHKTPWQLAQEKKPDLDKRLLMTAAVDLDALLNAYTSFLALGGNDLLTNPYWPFKSFTKSAPFSS
;
A
#
# COMPACT_ATOMS: atom_id res chain seq x y z
N MET A 1 -47.56 5.10 41.35
CA MET A 1 -46.45 4.55 40.54
C MET A 1 -45.53 3.73 41.44
N ARG A 2 -45.19 2.48 41.08
CA ARG A 2 -44.16 1.73 41.82
C ARG A 2 -42.80 2.39 41.51
N PRO A 3 -41.94 2.64 42.52
CA PRO A 3 -40.62 3.18 42.25
C PRO A 3 -39.82 2.21 41.35
N PRO A 4 -39.02 2.73 40.41
CA PRO A 4 -38.21 1.89 39.52
C PRO A 4 -37.23 1.04 40.35
N SER A 5 -36.99 -0.19 39.92
CA SER A 5 -36.10 -1.08 40.66
C SER A 5 -34.65 -0.62 40.58
N TYR A 6 -33.86 -0.92 41.61
CA TYR A 6 -32.42 -0.65 41.62
C TYR A 6 -31.74 -1.08 40.31
N TYR A 7 -32.09 -2.27 39.78
CA TYR A 7 -31.50 -2.78 38.53
C TYR A 7 -31.88 -1.99 37.28
N GLN A 8 -33.11 -1.45 37.22
CA GLN A 8 -33.54 -0.58 36.13
C GLN A 8 -32.74 0.74 36.14
N ILE A 9 -32.55 1.31 37.33
CA ILE A 9 -31.73 2.52 37.51
C ILE A 9 -30.27 2.25 37.13
N MET A 10 -29.69 1.13 37.58
CA MET A 10 -28.31 0.76 37.24
C MET A 10 -28.09 0.51 35.74
N ARG A 11 -29.11 0.11 34.98
CA ARG A 11 -28.99 -0.13 33.54
C ARG A 11 -29.01 1.16 32.72
N ASN A 12 -29.77 2.15 33.19
CA ASN A 12 -30.06 3.37 32.43
C ASN A 12 -29.28 4.60 32.94
N CYS A 13 -28.62 4.50 34.09
CA CYS A 13 -27.90 5.61 34.70
C CYS A 13 -26.41 5.61 34.30
N LYS A 14 -25.91 6.79 33.91
CA LYS A 14 -24.50 7.00 33.56
C LYS A 14 -23.59 7.05 34.80
N ASP A 15 -24.07 7.59 35.92
CA ASP A 15 -23.36 7.60 37.20
C ASP A 15 -24.25 7.04 38.33
N PRO A 16 -24.05 5.76 38.72
CA PRO A 16 -24.90 5.12 39.72
C PRO A 16 -24.60 5.53 41.17
N ARG A 17 -23.55 6.34 41.42
CA ARG A 17 -23.06 6.64 42.78
C ARG A 17 -24.10 7.32 43.64
N ALA A 18 -24.80 8.32 43.12
CA ALA A 18 -25.81 9.05 43.88
C ALA A 18 -26.93 8.13 44.40
N HIS A 19 -27.40 7.21 43.55
CA HIS A 19 -28.45 6.27 43.91
C HIS A 19 -27.94 5.20 44.89
N ARG A 20 -26.71 4.72 44.72
CA ARG A 20 -26.05 3.82 45.68
C ARG A 20 -25.85 4.50 47.04
N TYR A 21 -25.52 5.80 47.04
CA TYR A 21 -25.34 6.57 48.26
C TYR A 21 -26.65 6.76 49.02
N GLN A 22 -27.75 7.06 48.33
CA GLN A 22 -29.09 7.09 48.95
C GLN A 22 -29.45 5.76 49.61
N MET A 23 -29.15 4.65 48.95
CA MET A 23 -29.36 3.31 49.52
C MET A 23 -28.49 3.06 50.75
N VAL A 24 -27.25 3.53 50.74
CA VAL A 24 -26.34 3.43 51.90
C VAL A 24 -26.83 4.29 53.06
N GLN A 25 -27.23 5.53 52.82
CA GLN A 25 -27.79 6.42 53.83
C GLN A 25 -29.05 5.81 54.47
N TYR A 26 -29.93 5.25 53.65
CA TYR A 26 -31.10 4.51 54.15
C TYR A 26 -30.68 3.30 54.98
N ALA A 27 -29.69 2.53 54.53
CA ALA A 27 -29.20 1.36 55.25
C ALA A 27 -28.52 1.73 56.58
N LEU A 28 -27.86 2.89 56.68
CA LEU A 28 -27.31 3.43 57.92
C LEU A 28 -28.41 3.82 58.92
N LYS A 29 -29.51 4.41 58.43
CA LYS A 29 -30.63 4.87 59.26
C LYS A 29 -31.56 3.74 59.72
N ALA A 30 -31.91 2.83 58.81
CA ALA A 30 -32.99 1.85 59.01
C ALA A 30 -32.53 0.38 58.87
N GLY A 31 -31.25 0.15 58.57
CA GLY A 31 -30.70 -1.20 58.40
C GLY A 31 -30.82 -1.76 56.97
N VAL A 32 -30.10 -2.86 56.73
CA VAL A 32 -29.90 -3.45 55.39
C VAL A 32 -31.18 -4.03 54.78
N LYS A 33 -32.00 -4.75 55.57
CA LYS A 33 -33.23 -5.38 55.05
C LYS A 33 -34.29 -4.33 54.66
N PRO A 34 -34.54 -3.27 55.47
CA PRO A 34 -35.42 -2.17 55.05
C PRO A 34 -34.91 -1.42 53.81
N ALA A 35 -33.60 -1.13 53.73
CA ALA A 35 -33.02 -0.52 52.53
C ALA A 35 -33.22 -1.38 51.27
N ALA A 36 -33.01 -2.69 51.37
CA ALA A 36 -33.21 -3.60 50.23
C ALA A 36 -34.66 -3.56 49.71
N ARG A 37 -35.65 -3.50 50.62
CA ARG A 37 -37.07 -3.36 50.26
C ARG A 37 -37.38 -2.01 49.62
N ALA A 38 -36.92 -0.91 50.23
CA ALA A 38 -37.15 0.45 49.74
C ALA A 38 -36.58 0.68 48.33
N PHE A 39 -35.43 0.08 48.02
CA PHE A 39 -34.76 0.21 46.72
C PHE A 39 -35.09 -0.94 45.75
N SER A 40 -36.06 -1.82 46.09
CA SER A 40 -36.43 -2.98 45.28
C SER A 40 -35.22 -3.80 44.80
N THR A 41 -34.35 -4.16 45.75
CA THR A 41 -33.11 -4.92 45.54
C THR A 41 -32.97 -6.02 46.60
N SER A 42 -31.87 -6.78 46.56
CA SER A 42 -31.60 -7.84 47.54
C SER A 42 -30.74 -7.35 48.71
N PRO A 43 -30.91 -7.90 49.94
CA PRO A 43 -30.08 -7.55 51.09
C PRO A 43 -28.56 -7.70 50.86
N PRO A 44 -28.06 -8.69 50.08
CA PRO A 44 -26.65 -8.76 49.70
C PRO A 44 -26.14 -7.53 48.94
N VAL A 45 -26.95 -6.94 48.05
CA VAL A 45 -26.58 -5.74 47.28
C VAL A 45 -26.49 -4.53 48.21
N ALA A 46 -27.49 -4.31 49.06
CA ALA A 46 -27.46 -3.23 50.05
C ALA A 46 -26.27 -3.38 51.02
N ARG A 47 -25.98 -4.62 51.48
CA ARG A 47 -24.82 -4.93 52.33
C ARG A 47 -23.49 -4.66 51.62
N LYS A 48 -23.36 -5.04 50.35
CA LYS A 48 -22.17 -4.81 49.52
C LYS A 48 -21.83 -3.32 49.46
N TRP A 49 -22.81 -2.47 49.16
CA TRP A 49 -22.57 -1.03 49.04
C TRP A 49 -22.32 -0.36 50.39
N LEU A 50 -23.04 -0.77 51.44
CA LEU A 50 -22.78 -0.30 52.80
C LEU A 50 -21.34 -0.64 53.25
N LYS A 51 -20.88 -1.87 52.98
CA LYS A 51 -19.51 -2.30 53.30
C LYS A 51 -18.49 -1.44 52.55
N ARG A 52 -18.63 -1.32 51.23
CA ARG A 52 -17.71 -0.50 50.41
C ARG A 52 -17.69 0.97 50.79
N PHE A 53 -18.84 1.53 51.17
CA PHE A 53 -18.91 2.90 51.65
C PHE A 53 -18.19 3.09 52.97
N LYS A 54 -18.29 2.13 53.90
CA LYS A 54 -17.53 2.18 55.16
C LYS A 54 -16.02 2.07 54.94
N GLU A 55 -15.59 1.28 53.95
CA GLU A 55 -14.17 1.04 53.65
C GLU A 55 -13.51 2.17 52.84
N HIS A 56 -14.24 2.75 51.87
CA HIS A 56 -13.67 3.65 50.86
C HIS A 56 -14.49 4.93 50.64
N GLY A 57 -15.43 5.24 51.53
CA GLY A 57 -16.30 6.41 51.41
C GLY A 57 -17.13 6.41 50.13
N TYR A 58 -17.38 7.62 49.60
CA TYR A 58 -18.18 7.80 48.39
C TYR A 58 -17.55 7.15 47.15
N ASP A 59 -16.21 7.11 47.06
CA ASP A 59 -15.49 6.49 45.93
C ASP A 59 -15.66 4.97 45.88
N GLY A 60 -15.90 4.32 47.02
CA GLY A 60 -16.25 2.90 47.10
C GLY A 60 -17.56 2.53 46.38
N LEU A 61 -18.37 3.52 46.00
CA LEU A 61 -19.62 3.33 45.27
C LEU A 61 -19.43 3.27 43.75
N LEU A 62 -18.21 3.45 43.25
CA LEU A 62 -17.87 3.24 41.84
C LEU A 62 -18.00 1.77 41.44
N ASP A 63 -18.30 1.54 40.17
CA ASP A 63 -18.15 0.21 39.59
C ASP A 63 -16.67 -0.18 39.55
N LEU A 64 -16.36 -1.31 40.16
CA LEU A 64 -15.05 -1.92 39.97
C LEU A 64 -14.98 -2.55 38.59
N SER A 65 -13.78 -2.57 38.03
CA SER A 65 -13.48 -3.29 36.80
C SER A 65 -13.96 -4.74 36.91
N ARG A 66 -14.80 -5.18 35.97
CA ARG A 66 -15.18 -6.59 35.81
C ARG A 66 -14.22 -7.35 34.90
N ARG A 67 -13.11 -6.71 34.51
CA ARG A 67 -12.12 -7.32 33.62
C ARG A 67 -11.42 -8.46 34.38
N PRO A 68 -11.28 -9.65 33.79
CA PRO A 68 -10.49 -10.73 34.38
C PRO A 68 -9.07 -10.24 34.72
N HIS A 69 -8.56 -10.60 35.90
CA HIS A 69 -7.18 -10.29 36.32
C HIS A 69 -6.16 -10.93 35.39
N CYS A 70 -6.46 -12.12 34.86
CA CYS A 70 -5.63 -12.83 33.90
C CYS A 70 -6.44 -13.15 32.64
N SER A 71 -5.83 -12.93 31.48
CA SER A 71 -6.35 -13.39 30.20
C SER A 71 -5.29 -14.25 29.53
N PRO A 72 -5.42 -15.59 29.54
CA PRO A 72 -4.41 -16.50 29.00
C PRO A 72 -4.07 -16.25 27.52
N ARG A 73 -5.00 -15.65 26.76
CA ARG A 73 -4.82 -15.29 25.34
C ARG A 73 -4.31 -13.85 25.14
N ALA A 74 -3.85 -13.19 26.19
CA ALA A 74 -3.26 -11.86 26.07
C ALA A 74 -1.97 -11.92 25.26
N THR A 75 -1.79 -10.96 24.35
CA THR A 75 -0.54 -10.82 23.61
C THR A 75 0.62 -10.61 24.61
N PRO A 76 1.71 -11.40 24.53
CA PRO A 76 2.87 -11.23 25.40
C PRO A 76 3.48 -9.83 25.30
N GLN A 77 4.11 -9.34 26.37
CA GLN A 77 4.60 -7.97 26.43
C GLN A 77 5.66 -7.67 25.35
N HIS A 78 6.61 -8.58 25.13
CA HIS A 78 7.64 -8.43 24.09
C HIS A 78 7.05 -8.24 22.68
N ILE A 79 5.93 -8.93 22.36
CA ILE A 79 5.23 -8.75 21.09
C ILE A 79 4.56 -7.38 21.02
N LYS A 80 3.99 -6.88 22.13
CA LYS A 80 3.42 -5.53 22.14
C LYS A 80 4.49 -4.49 21.89
N ASP A 81 5.62 -4.60 22.58
CA ASP A 81 6.73 -3.65 22.47
C ASP A 81 7.31 -3.67 21.05
N HIS A 82 7.45 -4.86 20.46
CA HIS A 82 7.81 -5.01 19.05
C HIS A 82 6.80 -4.32 18.13
N ILE A 83 5.50 -4.57 18.27
CA ILE A 83 4.43 -3.94 17.46
C ILE A 83 4.44 -2.40 17.61
N VAL A 84 4.73 -1.88 18.80
CA VAL A 84 4.86 -0.44 19.05
C VAL A 84 6.10 0.12 18.38
N LYS A 85 7.24 -0.59 18.44
CA LYS A 85 8.48 -0.21 17.74
C LYS A 85 8.27 -0.16 16.21
N LEU A 86 7.54 -1.11 15.65
CA LEU A 86 7.22 -1.15 14.22
C LEU A 86 6.46 0.10 13.75
N GLN A 87 5.64 0.72 14.60
CA GLN A 87 4.95 1.97 14.22
C GLN A 87 5.94 3.11 13.96
N LYS A 88 7.03 3.18 14.74
CA LYS A 88 8.05 4.22 14.57
C LYS A 88 8.80 4.05 13.24
N LYS A 89 9.01 2.80 12.80
CA LYS A 89 9.57 2.48 11.49
C LYS A 89 8.57 2.79 10.37
N TYR A 90 7.33 2.32 10.51
CA TYR A 90 6.28 2.42 9.50
C TYR A 90 5.26 3.53 9.79
N ARG A 91 5.74 4.77 9.98
CA ARG A 91 4.91 5.88 10.50
C ARG A 91 3.68 6.17 9.63
N ARG A 92 3.80 5.99 8.30
CA ARG A 92 2.73 6.27 7.34
C ARG A 92 1.89 5.04 6.95
N LEU A 93 2.28 3.83 7.37
CA LEU A 93 1.57 2.59 7.00
C LEU A 93 0.48 2.21 8.00
N GLY A 94 -0.57 1.57 7.48
CA GLY A 94 -1.66 1.05 8.28
C GLY A 94 -1.34 -0.32 8.90
N ALA A 95 -2.04 -0.67 9.98
CA ALA A 95 -1.87 -1.95 10.68
C ALA A 95 -1.99 -3.21 9.78
N ARG A 96 -2.76 -3.15 8.69
CA ARG A 96 -2.87 -4.27 7.74
C ARG A 96 -1.59 -4.43 6.91
N GLN A 97 -1.00 -3.31 6.46
CA GLN A 97 0.26 -3.33 5.71
C GLN A 97 1.41 -3.77 6.62
N VAL A 98 1.53 -3.19 7.80
CA VAL A 98 2.56 -3.58 8.78
C VAL A 98 2.45 -5.07 9.13
N LYS A 99 1.23 -5.60 9.29
CA LYS A 99 1.02 -7.04 9.47
C LYS A 99 1.63 -7.86 8.33
N THR A 100 1.38 -7.48 7.08
CA THR A 100 1.88 -8.20 5.90
C THR A 100 3.39 -8.09 5.77
N LEU A 101 3.95 -6.89 5.90
CA LEU A 101 5.39 -6.64 5.76
C LEU A 101 6.22 -7.34 6.84
N GLU A 102 5.72 -7.37 8.08
CA GLU A 102 6.42 -7.96 9.23
C GLU A 102 5.90 -9.37 9.58
N ASN A 103 5.07 -9.96 8.70
CA ASN A 103 4.45 -11.28 8.87
C ASN A 103 3.85 -11.53 10.27
N LEU A 104 3.16 -10.53 10.82
CA LEU A 104 2.64 -10.58 12.19
C LEU A 104 1.43 -11.52 12.28
N THR A 105 1.36 -12.33 13.33
CA THR A 105 0.20 -13.21 13.58
C THR A 105 -1.01 -12.45 14.11
N GLN A 106 -0.81 -11.30 14.76
CA GLN A 106 -1.87 -10.52 15.37
C GLN A 106 -2.81 -9.92 14.31
N ALA A 107 -4.12 -9.94 14.62
CA ALA A 107 -5.11 -9.31 13.75
C ALA A 107 -4.86 -7.79 13.64
N PRO A 108 -5.15 -7.15 12.48
CA PRO A 108 -4.97 -5.70 12.32
C PRO A 108 -5.76 -4.87 13.36
N LYS A 109 -6.87 -5.39 13.89
CA LYS A 109 -7.64 -4.74 14.97
C LYS A 109 -6.86 -4.75 16.30
N THR A 110 -6.15 -5.83 16.60
CA THR A 110 -5.28 -5.96 17.78
C THR A 110 -4.08 -5.02 17.67
N ILE A 111 -3.41 -4.97 16.52
CA ILE A 111 -2.31 -4.03 16.27
C ILE A 111 -2.75 -2.57 16.52
N ARG A 112 -3.88 -2.15 15.94
CA ARG A 112 -4.44 -0.80 16.18
C ARG A 112 -4.82 -0.57 17.64
N LYS A 113 -5.24 -1.60 18.37
CA LYS A 113 -5.54 -1.50 19.80
C LYS A 113 -4.25 -1.26 20.58
N LEU A 114 -3.20 -2.04 20.33
CA LEU A 114 -1.90 -1.90 20.99
C LEU A 114 -1.27 -0.53 20.72
N TRP A 115 -1.32 -0.03 19.48
CA TRP A 115 -0.88 1.33 19.17
C TRP A 115 -1.65 2.40 19.95
N ARG A 116 -2.99 2.27 20.05
CA ARG A 116 -3.81 3.20 20.86
C ARG A 116 -3.49 3.11 22.36
N GLU A 117 -3.29 1.92 22.89
CA GLU A 117 -2.92 1.70 24.31
C GLU A 117 -1.54 2.29 24.60
N ALA A 118 -0.62 2.28 23.65
CA ALA A 118 0.70 2.90 23.76
C ALA A 118 0.71 4.42 23.51
N GLY A 119 -0.45 5.05 23.29
CA GLY A 119 -0.55 6.48 22.99
C GLY A 119 -0.05 6.86 21.58
N VAL A 120 0.22 5.87 20.74
CA VAL A 120 0.76 6.05 19.40
C VAL A 120 -0.42 6.09 18.41
N SER A 121 -0.95 7.28 18.14
CA SER A 121 -2.06 7.43 17.20
C SER A 121 -1.58 7.44 15.75
N ASN A 122 -2.28 6.74 14.86
CA ASN A 122 -2.07 6.92 13.42
C ASN A 122 -2.41 8.36 13.03
N ARG A 123 -1.62 8.91 12.10
CA ARG A 123 -1.90 10.22 11.47
C ARG A 123 -3.37 10.30 11.08
N ARG A 124 -4.04 11.41 11.44
CA ARG A 124 -5.41 11.67 11.00
C ARG A 124 -5.43 11.76 9.47
N ARG A 125 -6.11 10.81 8.82
CA ARG A 125 -6.39 10.90 7.39
C ARG A 125 -7.38 12.03 7.16
N ARG A 126 -7.04 13.00 6.31
CA ARG A 126 -7.99 14.03 5.89
C ARG A 126 -9.18 13.33 5.23
N LYS A 127 -10.39 13.60 5.71
CA LYS A 127 -11.62 13.10 5.09
C LYS A 127 -11.77 13.82 3.75
N LYS A 128 -11.88 13.07 2.65
CA LYS A 128 -12.27 13.64 1.36
C LYS A 128 -13.79 13.77 1.38
N TYR A 129 -14.31 14.97 1.10
CA TYR A 129 -15.74 15.28 1.11
C TYR A 129 -16.50 14.56 -0.02
N ILE A 130 -15.81 14.26 -1.13
CA ILE A 130 -16.37 13.59 -2.30
C ILE A 130 -15.65 12.26 -2.50
N THR A 131 -16.44 11.18 -2.55
CA THR A 131 -15.98 9.88 -3.02
C THR A 131 -15.86 9.94 -4.54
N LYS A 132 -14.64 9.82 -5.08
CA LYS A 132 -14.43 9.80 -6.53
C LYS A 132 -15.22 8.64 -7.15
N GLN A 133 -15.98 8.90 -8.22
CA GLN A 133 -16.52 7.84 -9.07
C GLN A 133 -15.38 6.95 -9.55
N ASN A 134 -15.61 5.64 -9.55
CA ASN A 134 -14.56 4.66 -9.65
C ASN A 134 -14.87 3.66 -10.76
N LEU A 135 -13.95 3.52 -11.72
CA LEU A 135 -14.05 2.61 -12.87
C LEU A 135 -13.62 1.18 -12.57
N ARG A 136 -13.50 0.78 -11.29
CA ARG A 136 -13.00 -0.53 -10.86
C ARG A 136 -13.67 -1.71 -11.58
N GLU A 137 -15.00 -1.74 -11.59
CA GLU A 137 -15.75 -2.84 -12.21
C GLU A 137 -15.59 -2.89 -13.73
N VAL A 138 -15.39 -1.72 -14.37
CA VAL A 138 -15.11 -1.64 -15.81
C VAL A 138 -13.70 -2.16 -16.08
N LYS A 139 -12.69 -1.62 -15.38
CA LYS A 139 -11.28 -2.00 -15.51
C LYS A 139 -11.03 -3.49 -15.26
N LYS A 140 -11.82 -4.12 -14.39
CA LYS A 140 -11.75 -5.56 -14.11
C LYS A 140 -12.09 -6.43 -15.33
N ARG A 141 -12.97 -5.95 -16.21
CA ARG A 141 -13.43 -6.68 -17.41
C ARG A 141 -12.42 -6.67 -18.54
N PHE A 142 -11.44 -5.78 -18.51
CA PHE A 142 -10.39 -5.73 -19.53
C PHE A 142 -9.60 -7.04 -19.60
N TYR A 143 -9.23 -7.46 -20.81
CA TYR A 143 -8.29 -8.56 -20.97
C TYR A 143 -6.92 -8.19 -20.40
N LEU A 144 -6.13 -9.21 -20.05
CA LEU A 144 -4.79 -9.01 -19.54
C LEU A 144 -3.95 -8.25 -20.59
N PHE A 145 -3.29 -7.16 -20.18
CA PHE A 145 -2.53 -6.25 -21.05
C PHE A 145 -3.32 -5.48 -22.12
N GLN A 146 -4.65 -5.57 -22.15
CA GLN A 146 -5.49 -4.76 -23.06
C GLN A 146 -5.29 -3.26 -22.83
N GLN A 147 -5.07 -2.85 -21.58
CA GLN A 147 -4.79 -1.47 -21.22
C GLN A 147 -3.64 -1.41 -20.22
N SER A 148 -2.66 -0.57 -20.54
CA SER A 148 -1.61 -0.14 -19.62
C SER A 148 -1.58 1.38 -19.53
N CYS A 149 -1.12 1.89 -18.40
CA CYS A 149 -0.83 3.31 -18.20
C CYS A 149 0.65 3.45 -17.86
N GLU A 150 1.32 4.40 -18.50
CA GLU A 150 2.68 4.79 -18.21
C GLU A 150 2.77 6.22 -17.70
N ASP A 151 3.72 6.44 -16.81
CA ASP A 151 3.99 7.74 -16.22
C ASP A 151 5.44 7.85 -15.75
N THR A 152 5.91 9.08 -15.64
CA THR A 152 7.16 9.40 -14.95
C THR A 152 6.87 10.08 -13.61
N LYS A 153 7.72 9.83 -12.62
CA LYS A 153 7.72 10.56 -11.36
C LYS A 153 9.11 11.07 -11.06
N ASP A 154 9.21 12.38 -10.83
CA ASP A 154 10.39 12.98 -10.22
C ASP A 154 10.48 12.54 -8.74
N LEU A 155 11.66 12.06 -8.35
CA LEU A 155 11.96 11.56 -7.01
C LEU A 155 12.63 12.62 -6.12
N ILE A 156 12.94 13.78 -6.71
CA ILE A 156 13.66 14.87 -6.04
C ILE A 156 12.82 15.57 -4.97
N ASP A 157 11.50 15.35 -4.95
CA ASP A 157 10.54 15.95 -4.02
C ASP A 157 10.30 15.14 -2.75
N ILE A 158 10.96 13.97 -2.60
CA ILE A 158 10.78 13.05 -1.47
C ILE A 158 11.85 13.34 -0.40
N PRO A 159 11.51 13.95 0.76
CA PRO A 159 12.49 14.41 1.74
C PRO A 159 13.35 13.29 2.35
N GLU A 160 12.76 12.12 2.58
CA GLU A 160 13.46 10.97 3.16
C GLU A 160 14.45 10.30 2.17
N TYR A 161 14.22 10.45 0.86
CA TYR A 161 15.05 9.89 -0.20
C TYR A 161 16.12 10.87 -0.69
N TRP A 162 15.77 12.15 -0.81
CA TRP A 162 16.61 13.19 -1.40
C TRP A 162 18.06 13.25 -0.87
N PRO A 163 18.33 13.19 0.46
CA PRO A 163 19.71 13.22 0.96
C PRO A 163 20.54 12.02 0.51
N GLN A 164 19.93 10.83 0.46
CA GLN A 164 20.59 9.60 0.02
C GLN A 164 20.86 9.65 -1.48
N MET A 165 19.85 10.09 -2.25
CA MET A 165 19.93 10.27 -3.70
C MET A 165 21.07 11.19 -4.10
N LYS A 166 21.18 12.37 -3.46
CA LYS A 166 22.26 13.32 -3.74
C LYS A 166 23.64 12.77 -3.36
N ARG A 167 23.75 12.09 -2.22
CA ARG A 167 25.04 11.57 -1.72
C ARG A 167 25.55 10.37 -2.52
N LEU A 168 24.64 9.48 -2.95
CA LEU A 168 24.96 8.20 -3.56
C LEU A 168 24.73 8.17 -5.08
N ASN A 169 24.38 9.31 -5.68
CA ASN A 169 24.03 9.43 -7.10
C ASN A 169 22.96 8.41 -7.53
N LEU A 170 21.89 8.31 -6.72
CA LEU A 170 20.76 7.43 -7.00
C LEU A 170 19.82 8.05 -8.05
N PRO A 171 18.97 7.24 -8.70
CA PRO A 171 18.02 7.73 -9.70
C PRO A 171 17.16 8.89 -9.21
N THR A 172 16.93 9.86 -10.09
CA THR A 172 16.10 11.04 -9.83
C THR A 172 14.72 10.91 -10.46
N VAL A 173 14.53 9.97 -11.39
CA VAL A 173 13.29 9.74 -12.12
C VAL A 173 12.91 8.26 -12.07
N GLN A 174 11.64 8.02 -11.77
CA GLN A 174 11.00 6.71 -11.86
C GLN A 174 10.09 6.66 -13.08
N TYR A 175 10.30 5.66 -13.94
CA TYR A 175 9.39 5.27 -15.01
C TYR A 175 8.53 4.11 -14.52
N THR A 176 7.22 4.20 -14.75
CA THR A 176 6.27 3.19 -14.25
C THR A 176 5.33 2.77 -15.36
N ARG A 177 5.27 1.46 -15.66
CA ARG A 177 4.18 0.87 -16.44
C ARG A 177 3.26 0.09 -15.52
N ARG A 178 1.98 0.40 -15.63
CA ARG A 178 0.93 -0.26 -14.87
C ARG A 178 -0.09 -0.89 -15.80
N GLU A 179 -0.15 -2.22 -15.78
CA GLU A 179 -1.25 -2.95 -16.43
C GLU A 179 -2.54 -2.72 -15.62
N VAL A 180 -3.65 -2.39 -16.29
CA VAL A 180 -4.85 -1.86 -15.63
C VAL A 180 -5.76 -2.94 -15.04
N SER A 181 -5.88 -4.11 -15.67
CA SER A 181 -6.88 -5.11 -15.30
C SER A 181 -6.50 -5.89 -14.03
N CYS A 182 -5.25 -6.32 -13.92
CA CYS A 182 -4.65 -7.07 -12.82
C CYS A 182 -3.82 -6.16 -11.92
N GLY A 183 -3.27 -5.07 -12.46
CA GLY A 183 -2.40 -4.20 -11.70
C GLY A 183 -0.94 -4.69 -11.69
N ILE A 184 -0.44 -5.24 -12.79
CA ILE A 184 0.97 -5.63 -12.90
C ILE A 184 1.83 -4.38 -12.98
N LEU A 185 2.90 -4.36 -12.19
CA LEU A 185 3.84 -3.25 -12.09
C LEU A 185 5.16 -3.59 -12.80
N PHE A 186 5.62 -2.67 -13.65
CA PHE A 186 6.99 -2.61 -14.14
C PHE A 186 7.59 -1.26 -13.80
N LEU A 187 8.86 -1.26 -13.41
CA LEU A 187 9.61 -0.09 -12.96
C LEU A 187 10.90 0.08 -13.75
N GLY A 188 11.20 1.32 -14.11
CA GLY A 188 12.48 1.75 -14.65
C GLY A 188 12.98 2.98 -13.90
N PHE A 189 14.30 3.17 -13.86
CA PHE A 189 14.93 4.24 -13.09
C PHE A 189 16.03 4.91 -13.88
N ALA A 190 16.09 6.24 -13.83
CA ALA A 190 17.09 7.05 -14.53
C ALA A 190 17.53 8.27 -13.69
N ASN A 191 18.67 8.85 -14.06
CA ASN A 191 19.18 10.09 -13.47
C ASN A 191 18.55 11.36 -14.07
N GLU A 192 17.83 11.22 -15.18
CA GLU A 192 17.11 12.31 -15.82
C GLU A 192 15.90 11.80 -16.60
N ARG A 193 14.95 12.70 -16.80
CA ARG A 193 13.77 12.44 -17.61
C ARG A 193 14.09 12.74 -19.07
N SER A 194 14.00 11.73 -19.92
CA SER A 194 14.22 11.88 -21.36
C SER A 194 13.32 10.97 -22.19
N LEU A 195 13.12 11.34 -23.46
CA LEU A 195 12.42 10.53 -24.46
C LEU A 195 13.13 9.20 -24.74
N ILE A 196 14.47 9.19 -24.69
CA ILE A 196 15.27 7.98 -24.94
C ILE A 196 15.08 6.99 -23.80
N HIS A 197 15.08 7.44 -22.54
CA HIS A 197 14.80 6.57 -21.39
C HIS A 197 13.38 6.00 -21.44
N ALA A 198 12.38 6.79 -21.84
CA ALA A 198 11.01 6.31 -22.05
C ALA A 198 10.97 5.21 -23.13
N ALA A 199 11.62 5.44 -24.29
CA ALA A 199 11.67 4.47 -25.37
C ALA A 199 12.38 3.17 -24.95
N LEU A 200 13.54 3.27 -24.28
CA LEU A 200 14.26 2.11 -23.76
C LEU A 200 13.44 1.31 -22.74
N PHE A 201 12.66 1.99 -21.90
CA PHE A 201 11.77 1.35 -20.96
C PHE A 201 10.64 0.58 -21.68
N ALA A 202 10.03 1.19 -22.69
CA ALA A 202 9.02 0.53 -23.51
C ALA A 202 9.59 -0.68 -24.27
N ASP A 203 10.79 -0.55 -24.85
CA ASP A 203 11.47 -1.63 -25.57
C ASP A 203 11.79 -2.80 -24.63
N TYR A 204 12.33 -2.50 -23.45
CA TYR A 204 12.60 -3.50 -22.42
C TYR A 204 11.34 -4.31 -22.07
N ILE A 205 10.20 -3.64 -21.84
CA ILE A 205 8.94 -4.32 -21.55
C ILE A 205 8.46 -5.13 -22.76
N ASN A 206 8.49 -4.55 -23.96
CA ASN A 206 8.06 -5.23 -25.19
C ASN A 206 8.90 -6.47 -25.47
N HIS A 207 10.20 -6.41 -25.19
CA HIS A 207 11.08 -7.57 -25.26
C HIS A 207 10.63 -8.69 -24.29
N GLN A 208 10.34 -8.36 -23.03
CA GLN A 208 9.90 -9.37 -22.04
C GLN A 208 8.53 -9.95 -22.41
N MET A 209 7.61 -9.11 -22.88
CA MET A 209 6.30 -9.52 -23.39
C MET A 209 6.45 -10.55 -24.53
N LYS A 210 7.32 -10.27 -25.52
CA LYS A 210 7.63 -11.20 -26.62
C LYS A 210 8.28 -12.49 -26.10
N LYS A 211 9.30 -12.37 -25.25
CA LYS A 211 10.05 -13.50 -24.68
C LYS A 211 9.15 -14.49 -23.94
N TYR A 212 8.18 -13.98 -23.19
CA TYR A 212 7.25 -14.81 -22.41
C TYR A 212 5.90 -15.05 -23.11
N LYS A 213 5.82 -14.80 -24.43
CA LYS A 213 4.63 -15.05 -25.27
C LYS A 213 3.35 -14.42 -24.70
N ALA A 214 3.50 -13.24 -24.11
CA ALA A 214 2.40 -12.50 -23.50
C ALA A 214 1.86 -11.39 -24.41
N SER A 215 2.32 -11.32 -25.67
CA SER A 215 1.81 -10.38 -26.67
C SER A 215 0.28 -10.40 -26.71
N PRO A 216 -0.35 -9.23 -26.93
CA PRO A 216 -1.80 -9.13 -26.88
C PRO A 216 -2.43 -9.78 -28.11
N ASP A 217 -3.46 -10.62 -27.90
CA ASP A 217 -4.22 -11.25 -28.97
C ASP A 217 -5.26 -10.28 -29.58
N ASP A 218 -5.75 -9.35 -28.76
CA ASP A 218 -6.65 -8.24 -29.12
C ASP A 218 -5.88 -6.90 -29.12
N PRO A 219 -6.43 -5.82 -29.73
CA PRO A 219 -5.84 -4.50 -29.64
C PRO A 219 -5.58 -4.07 -28.18
N ALA A 220 -4.31 -3.75 -27.89
CA ALA A 220 -3.85 -3.28 -26.60
C ALA A 220 -3.39 -1.83 -26.67
N TYR A 221 -3.65 -1.07 -25.61
CA TYR A 221 -3.34 0.35 -25.56
C TYR A 221 -2.37 0.64 -24.42
N CYS A 222 -1.25 1.27 -24.74
CA CYS A 222 -0.39 1.90 -23.75
C CYS A 222 -0.72 3.39 -23.72
N GLN A 223 -1.20 3.86 -22.58
CA GLN A 223 -1.61 5.25 -22.41
C GLN A 223 -0.59 6.04 -21.60
N THR A 224 -0.17 7.20 -22.09
CA THR A 224 0.67 8.16 -21.33
C THR A 224 -0.03 9.50 -21.14
N ASP A 225 0.54 10.36 -20.31
CA ASP A 225 0.22 11.78 -20.37
C ASP A 225 0.85 12.44 -21.63
N ASN A 226 0.58 13.73 -21.81
CA ASN A 226 1.15 14.51 -22.93
C ASN A 226 2.56 15.03 -22.61
N GLY A 227 3.30 14.37 -21.72
CA GLY A 227 4.67 14.75 -21.35
C GLY A 227 5.61 14.74 -22.55
N SER A 228 6.58 15.66 -22.55
CA SER A 228 7.61 15.77 -23.60
C SER A 228 8.47 14.50 -23.73
N GLU A 229 8.58 13.73 -22.65
CA GLU A 229 9.26 12.44 -22.61
C GLU A 229 8.53 11.32 -23.38
N PHE A 230 7.26 11.50 -23.74
CA PHE A 230 6.49 10.52 -24.51
C PHE A 230 6.12 11.06 -25.90
N CYS A 231 5.73 12.33 -25.98
CA CYS A 231 5.29 12.97 -27.22
C CYS A 231 6.45 13.59 -28.03
N GLY A 232 7.63 13.80 -27.42
CA GLY A 232 8.71 14.56 -28.04
C GLY A 232 8.37 16.05 -28.15
N SER A 233 8.91 16.73 -29.17
CA SER A 233 8.63 18.15 -29.40
C SER A 233 7.16 18.37 -29.77
N TRP A 234 6.53 19.40 -29.18
CA TRP A 234 5.10 19.71 -29.40
C TRP A 234 4.72 19.98 -30.87
N ASN A 235 5.70 20.30 -31.72
CA ASN A 235 5.54 20.59 -33.15
C ASN A 235 5.91 19.41 -34.06
N ALA A 236 6.20 18.23 -33.49
CA ALA A 236 6.59 17.05 -34.27
C ALA A 236 5.43 16.59 -35.18
N LYS A 237 5.70 16.44 -36.47
CA LYS A 237 4.75 15.90 -37.46
C LYS A 237 4.76 14.36 -37.50
N GLU A 238 5.84 13.76 -37.01
CA GLU A 238 6.07 12.32 -37.02
C GLU A 238 5.89 11.72 -35.61
N PRO A 239 5.48 10.44 -35.50
CA PRO A 239 5.41 9.76 -34.22
C PRO A 239 6.76 9.77 -33.48
N SER A 240 6.72 10.00 -32.17
CA SER A 240 7.91 9.99 -31.32
C SER A 240 8.62 8.63 -31.32
N ALA A 241 9.89 8.60 -30.93
CA ALA A 241 10.64 7.35 -30.78
C ALA A 241 9.96 6.39 -29.78
N TYR A 242 9.35 6.94 -28.74
CA TYR A 242 8.57 6.17 -27.77
C TYR A 242 7.33 5.54 -28.41
N THR A 243 6.51 6.32 -29.15
CA THR A 243 5.34 5.81 -29.88
C THR A 243 5.73 4.64 -30.79
N LYS A 244 6.76 4.83 -31.63
CA LYS A 244 7.27 3.79 -32.54
C LYS A 244 7.69 2.53 -31.80
N THR A 245 8.30 2.69 -30.62
CA THR A 245 8.76 1.55 -29.81
C THR A 245 7.58 0.75 -29.23
N VAL A 246 6.57 1.44 -28.69
CA VAL A 246 5.34 0.80 -28.22
C VAL A 246 4.67 0.01 -29.36
N GLU A 247 4.50 0.65 -30.52
CA GLU A 247 3.82 0.08 -31.68
C GLU A 247 4.63 -1.00 -32.44
N SER A 248 5.89 -1.20 -32.06
CA SER A 248 6.72 -2.31 -32.58
C SER A 248 6.31 -3.69 -32.06
N LEU A 249 5.44 -3.74 -31.05
CA LEU A 249 4.76 -4.95 -30.63
C LEU A 249 3.44 -5.05 -31.40
N PRO A 250 3.26 -6.06 -32.28
CA PRO A 250 2.03 -6.20 -33.06
C PRO A 250 0.79 -6.19 -32.15
N GLY A 251 -0.21 -5.40 -32.54
CA GLY A 251 -1.46 -5.25 -31.78
C GLY A 251 -1.40 -4.24 -30.63
N GLN A 252 -0.26 -3.60 -30.36
CA GLN A 252 -0.13 -2.55 -29.36
C GLN A 252 -0.14 -1.15 -30.00
N PHE A 253 -0.89 -0.22 -29.39
CA PHE A 253 -1.04 1.16 -29.83
C PHE A 253 -0.69 2.13 -28.71
N HIS A 254 -0.04 3.24 -29.05
CA HIS A 254 0.20 4.33 -28.11
C HIS A 254 -0.95 5.33 -28.16
N THR A 255 -1.49 5.71 -27.00
CA THR A 255 -2.50 6.76 -26.88
C THR A 255 -2.13 7.76 -25.80
N THR A 256 -2.55 9.02 -25.97
CA THR A 256 -2.38 10.04 -24.94
C THR A 256 -3.70 10.37 -24.28
N ILE A 257 -3.63 10.89 -23.06
CA ILE A 257 -4.81 11.30 -22.29
C ILE A 257 -5.56 12.42 -23.02
N PHE A 258 -6.83 12.17 -23.37
CA PHE A 258 -7.76 13.22 -23.77
C PHE A 258 -8.00 14.21 -22.61
N PRO A 259 -8.12 15.52 -22.88
CA PRO A 259 -8.40 16.52 -21.84
C PRO A 259 -9.60 16.12 -20.95
N GLY A 260 -9.40 16.11 -19.63
CA GLY A 260 -10.43 15.76 -18.63
C GLY A 260 -10.50 14.29 -18.19
N ALA A 261 -9.69 13.39 -18.77
CA ALA A 261 -9.67 11.96 -18.43
C ALA A 261 -8.70 11.57 -17.28
N HIS A 262 -8.51 12.45 -16.28
CA HIS A 262 -7.62 12.24 -15.12
C HIS A 262 -7.87 10.92 -14.34
N ARG A 263 -9.04 10.29 -14.50
CA ARG A 263 -9.38 9.02 -13.84
C ARG A 263 -8.63 7.81 -14.43
N MET A 264 -8.14 7.92 -15.66
CA MET A 264 -7.41 6.83 -16.32
C MET A 264 -6.03 6.65 -15.69
N GLN A 265 -5.35 7.74 -15.30
CA GLN A 265 -4.02 7.74 -14.67
C GLN A 265 -4.04 7.46 -13.15
N ALA A 266 -5.21 7.45 -12.53
CA ALA A 266 -5.36 7.32 -11.08
C ALA A 266 -4.69 6.05 -10.49
N ASP A 267 -4.53 4.99 -11.30
CA ASP A 267 -3.85 3.77 -10.87
C ASP A 267 -2.34 3.98 -10.74
N VAL A 268 -1.73 4.77 -11.65
CA VAL A 268 -0.30 5.10 -11.61
C VAL A 268 0.01 6.08 -10.47
N GLU A 269 -0.79 7.14 -10.33
CA GLU A 269 -0.69 8.06 -9.18
C GLU A 269 -0.80 7.33 -7.83
N THR A 270 -1.67 6.31 -7.76
CA THR A 270 -1.83 5.51 -6.54
C THR A 270 -0.57 4.69 -6.25
N ILE A 271 0.08 4.09 -7.25
CA ILE A 271 1.32 3.33 -7.01
C ILE A 271 2.49 4.24 -6.65
N HIS A 272 2.61 5.43 -7.25
CA HIS A 272 3.61 6.42 -6.85
C HIS A 272 3.49 6.78 -5.37
N GLY A 273 2.28 7.12 -4.91
CA GLY A 273 2.04 7.41 -3.50
C GLY A 273 2.26 6.21 -2.58
N LEU A 274 2.04 4.98 -3.06
CA LEU A 274 2.40 3.77 -2.30
C LEU A 274 3.91 3.62 -2.20
N MET A 275 4.64 3.76 -3.30
CA MET A 275 6.11 3.63 -3.33
C MET A 275 6.81 4.70 -2.50
N GLU A 276 6.32 5.93 -2.48
CA GLU A 276 6.78 6.96 -1.52
C GLU A 276 6.76 6.40 -0.10
N THR A 277 5.60 5.91 0.34
CA THR A 277 5.41 5.47 1.73
C THR A 277 5.98 4.09 2.06
N GLU A 278 6.08 3.18 1.08
CA GLU A 278 6.45 1.78 1.28
C GLU A 278 7.91 1.49 0.91
N PHE A 279 8.54 2.33 0.08
CA PHE A 279 9.90 2.13 -0.41
C PHE A 279 10.80 3.32 -0.05
N TYR A 280 10.56 4.50 -0.63
CA TYR A 280 11.48 5.64 -0.53
C TYR A 280 11.60 6.22 0.89
N GLU A 281 10.52 6.23 1.67
CA GLU A 281 10.54 6.75 3.04
C GLU A 281 11.13 5.80 4.08
N ILE A 282 11.21 4.50 3.75
CA ILE A 282 11.56 3.45 4.71
C ILE A 282 12.96 2.92 4.44
N GLU A 283 13.31 2.74 3.17
CA GLU A 283 14.56 2.12 2.79
C GLU A 283 15.75 3.08 2.93
N SER A 284 16.86 2.49 3.35
CA SER A 284 18.18 3.13 3.27
C SER A 284 19.01 2.39 2.24
N PHE A 285 19.81 3.12 1.47
CA PHE A 285 20.58 2.54 0.36
C PHE A 285 22.07 2.62 0.64
N ALA A 286 22.81 1.56 0.32
CA ALA A 286 24.27 1.58 0.37
C ALA A 286 24.87 2.27 -0.86
N ASP A 287 24.34 1.95 -2.04
CA ASP A 287 24.76 2.45 -3.34
C ASP A 287 23.63 2.27 -4.38
N ARG A 288 23.90 2.62 -5.64
CA ARG A 288 22.93 2.47 -6.74
C ARG A 288 22.56 1.00 -7.01
N THR A 289 23.49 0.07 -6.85
CA THR A 289 23.22 -1.36 -7.07
C THR A 289 22.29 -1.91 -6.00
N ASP A 290 22.51 -1.54 -4.73
CA ASP A 290 21.60 -1.86 -3.62
C ASP A 290 20.22 -1.25 -3.85
N PHE A 291 20.15 0.01 -4.32
CA PHE A 291 18.88 0.63 -4.73
C PHE A 291 18.13 -0.21 -5.76
N MET A 292 18.79 -0.61 -6.86
CA MET A 292 18.16 -1.39 -7.92
C MET A 292 17.70 -2.77 -7.42
N ARG A 293 18.49 -3.46 -6.59
CA ARG A 293 18.10 -4.75 -5.99
C ARG A 293 16.87 -4.63 -5.09
N LYS A 294 16.80 -3.57 -4.29
CA LYS A 294 15.65 -3.31 -3.43
C LYS A 294 14.42 -2.91 -4.24
N ALA A 295 14.59 -2.13 -5.30
CA ALA A 295 13.50 -1.78 -6.21
C ALA A 295 12.93 -3.01 -6.91
N ASP A 296 13.80 -3.93 -7.35
CA ASP A 296 13.41 -5.22 -7.90
C ASP A 296 12.65 -6.07 -6.86
N THR A 297 13.17 -6.17 -5.65
CA THR A 297 12.51 -6.87 -4.54
C THR A 297 11.11 -6.28 -4.26
N TYR A 298 10.98 -4.95 -4.28
CA TYR A 298 9.70 -4.29 -4.10
C TYR A 298 8.73 -4.61 -5.24
N GLN A 299 9.19 -4.62 -6.50
CA GLN A 299 8.37 -5.01 -7.65
C GLN A 299 7.88 -6.45 -7.55
N LEU A 300 8.76 -7.39 -7.20
CA LEU A 300 8.43 -8.79 -6.97
C LEU A 300 7.40 -8.94 -5.86
N PHE A 301 7.65 -8.31 -4.71
CA PHE A 301 6.70 -8.27 -3.60
C PHE A 301 5.35 -7.73 -4.06
N PHE A 302 5.34 -6.63 -4.81
CA PHE A 302 4.13 -6.00 -5.29
C PHE A 302 3.33 -6.91 -6.23
N ASN A 303 4.00 -7.55 -7.19
CA ASN A 303 3.37 -8.37 -8.22
C ASN A 303 2.93 -9.75 -7.72
N LEU A 304 3.70 -10.34 -6.80
CA LEU A 304 3.53 -11.75 -6.42
C LEU A 304 2.86 -11.94 -5.06
N GLU A 305 3.15 -11.08 -4.09
CA GLU A 305 2.82 -11.32 -2.67
C GLU A 305 1.85 -10.28 -2.08
N ARG A 306 1.88 -9.03 -2.56
CA ARG A 306 1.13 -7.92 -1.97
C ARG A 306 -0.36 -7.97 -2.37
N PRO A 307 -1.29 -8.30 -1.45
CA PRO A 307 -2.70 -8.40 -1.79
C PRO A 307 -3.31 -7.01 -1.94
N ASN A 308 -3.98 -6.74 -3.06
CA ASN A 308 -4.58 -5.45 -3.31
C ASN A 308 -6.07 -5.44 -2.90
N THR A 309 -6.44 -4.62 -1.92
CA THR A 309 -7.85 -4.51 -1.50
C THR A 309 -8.77 -3.96 -2.59
N TYR A 310 -8.20 -3.17 -3.50
CA TYR A 310 -8.89 -2.65 -4.68
C TYR A 310 -8.98 -3.68 -5.80
N LYS A 311 -8.31 -4.83 -5.68
CA LYS A 311 -8.37 -5.95 -6.63
C LYS A 311 -8.67 -7.27 -5.91
N GLU A 312 -9.85 -7.33 -5.29
CA GLU A 312 -10.42 -8.56 -4.71
C GLU A 312 -9.55 -9.23 -3.61
N HIS A 313 -8.63 -8.49 -2.99
CA HIS A 313 -7.62 -9.05 -2.08
C HIS A 313 -6.70 -10.09 -2.73
N LYS A 314 -6.56 -10.04 -4.06
CA LYS A 314 -5.64 -10.88 -4.83
C LYS A 314 -4.38 -10.10 -5.20
N THR A 315 -3.32 -10.83 -5.50
CA THR A 315 -2.08 -10.26 -6.05
C THR A 315 -2.22 -10.10 -7.56
N PRO A 316 -1.43 -9.21 -8.20
CA PRO A 316 -1.41 -9.10 -9.66
C PRO A 316 -1.19 -10.45 -10.35
N TRP A 317 -0.32 -11.30 -9.81
CA TRP A 317 -0.10 -12.66 -10.33
C TRP A 317 -1.35 -13.54 -10.30
N GLN A 318 -2.06 -13.59 -9.17
CA GLN A 318 -3.28 -14.39 -9.06
C GLN A 318 -4.35 -13.95 -10.08
N LEU A 319 -4.50 -12.64 -10.28
CA LEU A 319 -5.44 -12.09 -11.25
C LEU A 319 -5.00 -12.36 -12.69
N ALA A 320 -3.70 -12.28 -12.97
CA ALA A 320 -3.16 -12.57 -14.29
C ALA A 320 -3.36 -14.06 -14.64
N GLN A 321 -3.10 -14.96 -13.69
CA GLN A 321 -3.33 -16.39 -13.86
C GLN A 321 -4.80 -16.75 -14.08
N GLU A 322 -5.73 -16.02 -13.45
CA GLU A 322 -7.18 -16.18 -13.71
C GLU A 322 -7.59 -15.78 -15.13
N LYS A 323 -6.92 -14.78 -15.72
CA LYS A 323 -7.21 -14.31 -17.08
C LYS A 323 -6.47 -15.12 -18.15
N LYS A 324 -5.24 -15.56 -17.86
CA LYS A 324 -4.38 -16.31 -18.76
C LYS A 324 -3.65 -17.41 -17.96
N PRO A 325 -4.26 -18.61 -17.80
CA PRO A 325 -3.73 -19.68 -16.96
C PRO A 325 -2.35 -20.20 -17.38
N ASP A 326 -2.02 -20.09 -18.66
CA ASP A 326 -0.76 -20.50 -19.29
C ASP A 326 0.32 -19.39 -19.26
N LEU A 327 0.04 -18.24 -18.65
CA LEU A 327 1.01 -17.14 -18.55
C LEU A 327 2.26 -17.58 -17.77
N ASP A 328 3.43 -17.33 -18.36
CA ASP A 328 4.69 -17.58 -17.66
C ASP A 328 4.88 -16.58 -16.52
N LYS A 329 4.91 -17.09 -15.28
CA LYS A 329 5.11 -16.28 -14.06
C LYS A 329 6.36 -15.39 -14.14
N ARG A 330 7.39 -15.82 -14.88
CA ARG A 330 8.65 -15.08 -15.03
C ARG A 330 8.46 -13.71 -15.67
N LEU A 331 7.38 -13.46 -16.40
CA LEU A 331 7.04 -12.13 -16.88
C LEU A 331 6.83 -11.14 -15.73
N LEU A 332 6.09 -11.53 -14.69
CA LEU A 332 5.86 -10.69 -13.51
C LEU A 332 7.08 -10.61 -12.58
N MET A 333 8.07 -11.48 -12.84
CA MET A 333 9.39 -11.48 -12.21
C MET A 333 10.44 -10.71 -13.00
N THR A 334 10.03 -10.02 -14.08
CA THR A 334 10.91 -9.12 -14.82
C THR A 334 11.54 -8.12 -13.83
N ALA A 335 12.84 -7.89 -13.94
CA ALA A 335 13.54 -7.00 -13.01
C ALA A 335 13.19 -5.54 -13.27
N ALA A 336 13.23 -4.72 -12.21
CA ALA A 336 13.27 -3.26 -12.38
C ALA A 336 14.55 -2.87 -13.15
N VAL A 337 14.44 -1.97 -14.13
CA VAL A 337 15.55 -1.67 -15.06
C VAL A 337 16.25 -0.35 -14.72
N ASP A 338 17.58 -0.39 -14.73
CA ASP A 338 18.42 0.81 -14.68
C ASP A 338 18.57 1.34 -16.11
N LEU A 339 17.86 2.41 -16.44
CA LEU A 339 17.77 2.94 -17.78
C LEU A 339 19.04 3.65 -18.21
N ASP A 340 19.80 4.23 -17.28
CA ASP A 340 21.11 4.82 -17.59
C ASP A 340 22.11 3.71 -17.97
N ALA A 341 22.10 2.59 -17.24
CA ALA A 341 22.93 1.43 -17.57
C ALA A 341 22.53 0.79 -18.91
N LEU A 342 21.23 0.71 -19.19
CA LEU A 342 20.72 0.21 -20.47
C LEU A 342 21.09 1.14 -21.64
N LEU A 343 21.01 2.46 -21.43
CA LEU A 343 21.43 3.45 -22.43
C LEU A 343 22.93 3.35 -22.72
N ASN A 344 23.77 3.23 -21.69
CA ASN A 344 25.21 3.07 -21.86
C ASN A 344 25.58 1.79 -22.61
N ALA A 345 24.86 0.70 -22.34
CA ALA A 345 25.00 -0.55 -23.09
C ALA A 345 24.62 -0.37 -24.56
N TYR A 346 23.51 0.31 -24.83
CA TYR A 346 23.01 0.59 -26.17
C TYR A 346 24.00 1.46 -26.97
N THR A 347 24.51 2.54 -26.40
CA THR A 347 25.48 3.43 -27.05
C THR A 347 26.82 2.73 -27.30
N SER A 348 27.30 1.94 -26.33
CA SER A 348 28.53 1.15 -26.49
C SER A 348 28.42 0.13 -27.63
N PHE A 349 27.25 -0.49 -27.78
CA PHE A 349 27.00 -1.39 -28.91
C PHE A 349 27.03 -0.64 -30.24
N LEU A 350 26.37 0.51 -30.34
CA LEU A 350 26.37 1.33 -31.56
C LEU A 350 27.78 1.80 -31.94
N ALA A 351 28.62 2.14 -30.96
CA ALA A 351 30.00 2.55 -31.20
C ALA A 351 30.89 1.42 -31.77
N LEU A 352 30.53 0.14 -31.56
CA LEU A 352 31.22 -1.02 -32.12
C LEU A 352 30.80 -1.32 -33.58
N GLY A 353 29.67 -0.75 -34.05
CA GLY A 353 29.15 -0.91 -35.41
C GLY A 353 29.52 0.28 -36.29
N GLY A 354 30.65 0.21 -36.99
CA GLY A 354 31.09 1.26 -37.91
C GLY A 354 30.12 1.51 -39.08
N ASN A 355 29.79 2.78 -39.30
CA ASN A 355 29.50 3.44 -40.57
C ASN A 355 28.31 3.05 -41.48
N ASP A 356 27.28 2.29 -41.07
CA ASP A 356 26.11 2.16 -41.98
C ASP A 356 24.75 1.73 -41.38
N LEU A 357 24.33 2.28 -40.23
CA LEU A 357 22.97 2.00 -39.70
C LEU A 357 22.30 3.23 -39.08
N LEU A 358 22.09 4.29 -39.86
CA LEU A 358 21.26 5.43 -39.47
C LEU A 358 19.76 5.26 -39.77
N THR A 359 19.29 4.08 -40.18
CA THR A 359 17.91 3.94 -40.70
C THR A 359 17.07 2.81 -40.11
N ASN A 360 17.52 2.08 -39.08
CA ASN A 360 16.63 1.14 -38.40
C ASN A 360 16.99 0.88 -36.92
N PRO A 361 16.20 1.35 -35.93
CA PRO A 361 16.53 1.27 -34.51
C PRO A 361 16.12 -0.05 -33.84
N TYR A 362 15.91 -1.15 -34.59
CA TYR A 362 15.48 -2.41 -34.00
C TYR A 362 16.66 -3.26 -33.52
N TRP A 363 16.96 -3.10 -32.23
CA TRP A 363 17.88 -3.96 -31.48
C TRP A 363 17.23 -5.32 -31.15
N PRO A 364 17.81 -6.46 -31.53
CA PRO A 364 17.45 -7.74 -30.94
C PRO A 364 18.23 -7.92 -29.63
N PHE A 365 17.54 -7.87 -28.49
CA PHE A 365 18.00 -8.15 -27.11
C PHE A 365 18.65 -9.55 -26.87
N LYS A 366 19.14 -10.24 -27.91
CA LYS A 366 19.72 -11.60 -27.84
C LYS A 366 21.02 -11.71 -27.04
N SER A 367 21.71 -10.62 -26.72
CA SER A 367 23.08 -10.65 -26.17
C SER A 367 23.22 -10.44 -24.66
N PHE A 368 22.22 -9.95 -23.94
CA PHE A 368 22.38 -9.62 -22.50
C PHE A 368 22.14 -10.76 -21.51
N THR A 369 21.53 -11.88 -21.93
CA THR A 369 21.24 -12.99 -21.00
C THR A 369 22.41 -13.94 -20.74
N LYS A 370 23.59 -13.70 -21.32
CA LYS A 370 24.76 -14.58 -21.12
C LYS A 370 25.64 -14.24 -19.91
N SER A 371 25.34 -13.22 -19.11
CA SER A 371 26.17 -12.90 -17.93
C SER A 371 25.35 -12.46 -16.71
N ALA A 372 24.60 -13.39 -16.14
CA ALA A 372 24.28 -13.35 -14.71
C ALA A 372 24.21 -14.80 -14.19
N PRO A 373 25.26 -15.31 -13.53
CA PRO A 373 25.13 -16.57 -12.81
C PRO A 373 24.25 -16.31 -11.59
N PHE A 374 22.99 -16.74 -11.66
CA PHE A 374 22.23 -17.04 -10.46
C PHE A 374 22.88 -18.26 -9.82
N SER A 375 23.72 -18.04 -8.82
CA SER A 375 24.12 -19.10 -7.89
C SER A 375 22.97 -19.42 -6.94
N SER A 376 22.82 -20.72 -6.71
CA SER A 376 21.78 -21.47 -6.00
C SER A 376 21.40 -20.95 -4.62
#